data_AF-A0A527ZS25-F1
#
_entry.id   AF-A0A527ZS25-F1
#
_cell.length_a   1.000
_cell.length_b   1.000
_cell.length_c   1.000
_cell.angle_alpha   90.00
_cell.angle_beta   90.00
_cell.angle_gamma   90.00
#
_symmetry.space_group_name_H-M   'P 1'
#
loop_
_entity.id
_entity.type
_entity.pdbx_description
1 polymer ?
#
loop_
_entity_poly.entity_id
_entity_poly.type
_entity_poly.pdbx_seq_one_letter_code
_entity_poly.pdbx_strand_id
1 'polypeptide(L)' 'IEKITQMEGPNILRLKGIIALKGDDERYVIQGVHMIIEGDHQRAWKDGEKHESRLVFIGRELDAERLKKSFDACQA' A
#
# COMPACT_ATOMS: atom_id res chain seq x y z
N ILE A 1 -0.39 -6.41 5.89
CA ILE A 1 0.76 -5.62 5.35
C ILE A 1 2.05 -5.97 6.08
N GLU A 2 2.11 -5.91 7.42
CA GLU A 2 3.32 -6.27 8.22
C GLU A 2 3.94 -7.62 7.86
N LYS A 3 3.12 -8.64 7.60
CA LYS A 3 3.57 -10.00 7.26
C LYS A 3 4.32 -10.09 5.91
N ILE A 4 4.04 -9.17 4.98
CA ILE A 4 4.73 -9.11 3.67
C ILE A 4 6.05 -8.38 3.84
N THR A 5 6.07 -7.26 4.56
CA THR A 5 7.30 -6.52 4.84
C THR A 5 8.29 -7.32 5.66
N GLN A 6 7.85 -8.21 6.54
CA GLN A 6 8.78 -9.06 7.29
C GLN A 6 9.38 -10.21 6.46
N MET A 7 8.65 -10.75 5.47
CA MET A 7 9.16 -11.85 4.64
C MET A 7 9.93 -11.37 3.40
N GLU A 8 9.59 -10.21 2.85
CA GLU A 8 10.17 -9.64 1.61
C GLU A 8 10.91 -8.33 1.85
N GLY A 9 10.98 -7.83 3.08
CA GLY A 9 11.55 -6.50 3.34
C GLY A 9 13.05 -6.31 3.03
N PRO A 10 13.90 -7.35 2.91
CA PRO A 10 15.22 -7.19 2.28
C PRO A 10 15.13 -6.85 0.79
N ASN A 11 14.09 -7.34 0.12
CA ASN A 11 13.87 -7.22 -1.32
C ASN A 11 13.03 -6.01 -1.69
N ILE A 12 12.14 -5.55 -0.81
CA ILE A 12 11.35 -4.32 -0.98
C ILE A 12 12.22 -3.12 -0.62
N LEU A 13 12.73 -2.41 -1.63
CA LEU A 13 13.51 -1.18 -1.44
C LEU A 13 12.60 0.00 -1.07
N ARG A 14 11.44 0.10 -1.71
CA ARG A 14 10.47 1.16 -1.47
C ARG A 14 9.05 0.68 -1.70
N LEU A 15 8.15 1.16 -0.86
CA LEU A 15 6.71 1.02 -0.99
C LEU A 15 6.10 2.42 -0.99
N LYS A 16 5.15 2.66 -1.88
CA LYS A 16 4.24 3.80 -1.78
C LYS A 16 2.84 3.37 -2.14
N GLY A 17 1.84 3.93 -1.49
CA GLY A 17 0.48 3.72 -1.90
C GLY A 17 -0.50 4.70 -1.31
N ILE A 18 -1.68 4.67 -1.89
CA ILE A 18 -2.88 5.33 -1.38
C ILE A 18 -3.87 4.20 -1.11
N ILE A 19 -4.48 4.21 0.07
CA ILE A 19 -5.51 3.27 0.45
C ILE A 19 -6.82 4.05 0.57
N ALA A 20 -7.85 3.57 -0.13
CA ALA A 20 -9.22 4.00 0.05
C ALA A 20 -9.84 3.19 1.19
N LEU A 21 -9.98 3.82 2.36
CA LEU A 21 -10.65 3.22 3.50
C LEU A 21 -12.16 3.47 3.40
N LYS A 22 -12.96 2.45 3.72
CA LYS A 22 -14.42 2.54 3.64
C LYS A 22 -14.93 3.51 4.71
N GLY A 23 -15.63 4.56 4.28
CA GLY A 23 -16.16 5.58 5.18
C GLY A 23 -15.15 6.64 5.59
N ASP A 24 -14.00 6.68 4.93
CA ASP A 24 -12.99 7.72 5.10
C ASP A 24 -13.02 8.68 3.91
N ASP A 25 -13.23 9.95 4.20
CA ASP A 25 -13.23 11.03 3.21
C ASP A 25 -11.81 11.54 2.91
N GLU A 26 -10.81 11.05 3.66
CA GLU A 26 -9.41 11.33 3.48
C GLU A 26 -8.65 10.19 2.81
N ARG A 27 -7.53 10.54 2.17
CA ARG A 27 -6.62 9.54 1.62
C ARG A 27 -5.70 9.05 2.71
N TYR A 28 -5.68 7.75 2.89
CA TYR A 28 -4.65 7.12 3.68
C TYR A 28 -3.43 6.85 2.80
N VAL A 29 -2.36 7.63 2.97
CA VAL A 29 -1.13 7.48 2.19
C VAL A 29 -0.14 6.64 2.98
N ILE A 30 0.32 5.56 2.38
CA ILE A 30 1.38 4.72 2.95
C ILE A 30 2.69 4.94 2.20
N GLN A 31 3.78 4.92 2.96
CA GLN A 31 5.13 4.89 2.42
C GLN A 31 5.98 3.93 3.25
N GLY A 32 6.82 3.18 2.57
CA GLY A 32 7.78 2.31 3.23
C GLY A 32 9.14 2.34 2.55
N VAL A 33 10.18 2.19 3.36
CA VAL A 33 11.57 2.08 2.94
C VAL A 33 12.15 0.88 3.67
N HIS A 34 12.60 -0.13 2.91
CA HIS A 34 12.99 -1.41 3.48
C HIS A 34 11.89 -2.03 4.37
N MET A 35 12.19 -2.21 5.66
CA MET A 35 11.30 -2.83 6.65
C MET A 35 10.33 -1.84 7.30
N ILE A 36 10.57 -0.54 7.14
CA ILE A 36 9.81 0.51 7.81
C ILE A 36 8.63 0.86 6.92
N ILE A 37 7.42 0.75 7.44
CA ILE A 37 6.20 1.24 6.81
C ILE A 37 5.57 2.25 7.76
N GLU A 38 5.22 3.40 7.20
CA GLU A 38 4.47 4.45 7.85
C GLU A 38 3.24 4.78 7.00
N GLY A 39 2.16 5.16 7.65
CA GLY A 39 0.92 5.57 7.00
C GLY A 39 0.31 6.76 7.72
N ASP A 40 -0.18 7.73 6.96
CA ASP A 40 -0.79 8.93 7.50
C ASP A 40 -1.97 9.40 6.63
N HIS A 41 -2.93 10.08 7.25
CA HIS A 41 -4.02 10.73 6.54
C HIS A 41 -3.47 12.01 5.90
N GLN A 42 -3.68 12.11 4.59
CA GLN A 42 -3.31 13.28 3.81
C GLN A 42 -4.58 14.07 3.49
N ARG A 43 -4.62 14.73 2.34
CA ARG A 43 -5.78 15.47 1.89
C ARG A 43 -7.02 14.58 1.67
N ALA A 44 -8.19 15.20 1.81
CA ALA A 44 -9.46 14.70 1.35
C ALA A 44 -9.42 14.21 -0.12
N TRP A 45 -10.27 13.23 -0.43
CA TRP A 45 -10.59 12.91 -1.82
C TRP A 45 -11.15 14.14 -2.53
N LYS A 46 -10.77 14.33 -3.80
CA LYS A 46 -11.33 15.45 -4.59
C LYS A 46 -12.69 15.03 -5.12
N ASP A 47 -13.54 16.01 -5.36
CA ASP A 47 -14.81 15.78 -6.04
C ASP A 47 -14.58 15.12 -7.41
N GLY A 48 -15.28 14.01 -7.66
CA GLY A 48 -15.11 13.18 -8.85
C GLY A 48 -13.89 12.25 -8.88
N GLU A 49 -13.07 12.20 -7.82
CA GLU A 49 -11.95 11.26 -7.77
C GLU A 49 -12.39 9.87 -7.35
N LYS A 50 -11.88 8.84 -8.02
CA LYS A 50 -12.18 7.45 -7.64
C LYS A 50 -11.50 7.15 -6.32
N HIS A 51 -12.27 6.72 -5.32
CA HIS A 51 -11.75 6.19 -4.05
C HIS A 51 -11.17 4.80 -4.31
N GLU A 52 -10.00 4.76 -4.94
CA GLU A 52 -9.30 3.53 -5.31
C GLU A 52 -7.98 3.40 -4.56
N SER A 53 -7.71 2.19 -4.09
CA SER A 53 -6.43 1.87 -3.47
C SER A 53 -5.41 1.55 -4.57
N ARG A 54 -4.23 2.17 -4.50
CA ARG A 54 -3.13 1.95 -5.43
C ARG A 54 -1.84 1.78 -4.66
N LEU A 55 -1.10 0.72 -4.95
CA LEU A 55 0.18 0.41 -4.32
C LEU A 55 1.26 0.22 -5.38
N VAL A 56 2.45 0.72 -5.08
CA VAL A 56 3.65 0.59 -5.88
C VAL A 56 4.74 0.00 -5.00
N PHE A 57 5.19 -1.19 -5.36
CA PHE A 57 6.33 -1.86 -4.73
C PHE A 57 7.53 -1.74 -5.67
N ILE A 58 8.67 -1.31 -5.13
CA ILE A 58 9.94 -1.20 -5.83
C ILE A 58 10.91 -2.11 -5.08
N GLY A 59 11.46 -3.11 -5.75
CA GLY A 59 12.30 -4.10 -5.12
C GLY A 59 12.98 -5.03 -6.11
N ARG A 60 13.70 -6.02 -5.60
CA ARG A 60 14.38 -7.06 -6.38
C ARG A 60 13.66 -8.39 -6.18
N GLU A 61 13.52 -9.16 -7.26
CA GLU A 61 12.92 -10.52 -7.21
C GLU A 61 11.54 -10.57 -6.52
N LEU A 62 10.74 -9.50 -6.68
CA LEU A 62 9.41 -9.43 -6.12
C LEU A 62 8.43 -10.33 -6.89
N ASP A 63 7.75 -11.21 -6.17
CA ASP A 63 6.64 -11.99 -6.72
C ASP A 63 5.37 -11.12 -6.82
N ALA A 64 5.14 -10.56 -8.00
CA ALA A 64 4.02 -9.69 -8.28
C ALA A 64 2.66 -10.38 -8.07
N GLU A 65 2.53 -11.67 -8.39
CA GLU A 65 1.28 -12.41 -8.22
C GLU A 65 0.96 -12.60 -6.73
N ARG A 66 1.97 -12.94 -5.93
CA ARG A 66 1.82 -13.11 -4.49
C ARG A 66 1.49 -11.80 -3.79
N LEU A 67 2.15 -10.71 -4.19
CA LEU A 67 1.86 -9.36 -3.69
C LEU A 67 0.43 -8.94 -4.02
N LYS A 68 0.00 -9.17 -5.27
CA LYS A 68 -1.36 -8.88 -5.71
C LYS A 68 -2.39 -9.70 -4.93
N LYS A 69 -2.22 -11.02 -4.83
CA LYS A 69 -3.15 -11.90 -4.07
C LYS A 69 -3.26 -11.49 -2.61
N SER A 70 -2.14 -11.11 -1.99
CA SER A 70 -2.14 -10.69 -0.58
C SER A 70 -2.86 -9.36 -0.38
N PHE A 71 -2.78 -8.46 -1.36
CA PHE A 71 -3.52 -7.19 -1.34
C PHE A 71 -5.01 -7.41 -1.60
N ASP A 72 -5.37 -8.20 -2.61
CA ASP A 72 -6.76 -8.54 -2.93
C ASP A 72 -7.42 -9.28 -1.75
N ALA A 73 -6.67 -10.09 -0.98
CA ALA A 73 -7.16 -10.73 0.23
C ALA A 73 -7.47 -9.75 1.38
N CYS A 74 -6.95 -8.53 1.34
CA CYS A 74 -7.27 -7.47 2.30
C CYS A 74 -8.42 -6.57 1.81
N GLN A 75 -8.94 -6.78 0.60
CA GLN A 75 -10.12 -6.10 0.09
C GLN A 75 -11.35 -6.71 0.75
N ALA A 76 -11.92 -6.00 1.73
CA ALA A 76 -13.15 -6.37 2.43
C ALA A 76 -14.41 -6.00 1.64
#